data_AF-A0A5V0SW33-F1
#
_entry.id   AF-A0A5V0SW33-F1
#
_cell.length_a   1.000
_cell.length_b   1.000
_cell.length_c   1.000
_cell.angle_alpha   90.00
_cell.angle_beta   90.00
_cell.angle_gamma   90.00
#
_symmetry.space_group_name_H-M   'P 1'
#
loop_
_entity.id
_entity.type
_entity.pdbx_description
1 polymer ?
#
loop_
_entity_poly.entity_id
_entity_poly.type
_entity_poly.pdbx_seq_one_letter_code
_entity_poly.pdbx_strand_id
1 'polypeptide(L)'
;MDKPYYYGQGKVYLSLRDENGLNLDWKWIGDVSGLVVTLAFEEQKIKSSRGGVLYTIKKMKTGYSGTVSAKWFNFSDSNLSVLLDSETGTQFPGIIDHYELPSGITAGCRLCLPHQRIWSVVIPGLRQDEDYTVDRLWGAITFRTTPSAQPVKVSYEHARKTAVPLLINKKKEFSLRYEGVNLAEKNSFVLLELYRITLESISEWVFINDGNALSSIESHADLLIDQGKASDPFFGPFGQVSIFEDLSGLTHNGSFSHDGKHEHKG
;
A
#
# COMPACT_ATOMS: atom_id res chain seq x y z
N MET A 1 -29.71 17.51 -10.24
CA MET A 1 -30.32 16.33 -10.88
C MET A 1 -30.08 15.16 -9.94
N ASP A 2 -31.13 14.41 -9.58
CA ASP A 2 -30.98 13.23 -8.73
C ASP A 2 -30.28 12.12 -9.52
N LYS A 3 -29.28 11.49 -8.92
CA LYS A 3 -28.43 10.44 -9.50
C LYS A 3 -28.53 9.20 -8.61
N PRO A 4 -29.57 8.37 -8.78
CA PRO A 4 -29.92 7.33 -7.81
C PRO A 4 -28.91 6.19 -7.72
N TYR A 5 -28.05 5.98 -8.72
CA TYR A 5 -27.15 4.83 -8.78
C TYR A 5 -25.67 5.21 -8.84
N TYR A 6 -24.81 4.35 -8.26
CA TYR A 6 -23.36 4.51 -8.32
C TYR A 6 -22.70 3.20 -8.73
N TYR A 7 -21.96 3.24 -9.84
CA TYR A 7 -21.03 2.20 -10.25
C TYR A 7 -19.71 2.85 -10.65
N GLY A 8 -18.81 2.98 -9.69
CA GLY A 8 -17.53 3.67 -9.85
C GLY A 8 -16.46 2.80 -10.48
N GLN A 9 -15.76 3.34 -11.48
CA GLN A 9 -14.46 2.84 -11.93
C GLN A 9 -13.48 4.00 -12.02
N GLY A 10 -12.21 3.79 -11.66
CA GLY A 10 -11.26 4.89 -11.61
C GLY A 10 -9.86 4.51 -11.17
N LYS A 11 -9.03 5.53 -11.00
CA LYS A 11 -7.64 5.42 -10.53
C LYS A 11 -7.53 5.91 -9.10
N VAL A 12 -6.67 5.25 -8.33
CA VAL A 12 -6.32 5.68 -6.98
C VAL A 12 -4.89 6.20 -6.98
N TYR A 13 -4.68 7.35 -6.35
CA TYR A 13 -3.39 7.97 -6.17
C TYR A 13 -3.12 8.16 -4.69
N LEU A 14 -1.85 8.02 -4.32
CA LEU A 14 -1.34 8.40 -3.01
C LEU A 14 -0.25 9.46 -3.15
N SER A 15 -0.26 10.40 -2.22
CA SER A 15 0.82 11.36 -2.05
C SER A 15 1.35 11.27 -0.64
N LEU A 16 2.66 11.22 -0.46
CA LEU A 16 3.28 11.43 0.85
C LEU A 16 3.01 12.88 1.30
N ARG A 17 2.75 13.06 2.60
CA ARG A 17 2.64 14.39 3.22
C ARG A 17 3.98 14.81 3.82
N ASP A 18 4.33 16.07 3.64
CA ASP A 18 5.48 16.68 4.31
C ASP A 18 5.13 17.10 5.75
N GLU A 19 6.12 17.62 6.47
CA GLU A 19 5.94 18.11 7.85
C GLU A 19 4.96 19.29 7.96
N ASN A 20 4.72 20.02 6.85
CA ASN A 20 3.79 21.14 6.78
C ASN A 20 2.37 20.68 6.39
N GLY A 21 2.16 19.39 6.14
CA GLY A 21 0.88 18.85 5.70
C GLY A 21 0.57 19.10 4.22
N LEU A 22 1.56 19.49 3.42
CA LEU A 22 1.46 19.62 1.98
C LEU A 22 1.69 18.27 1.31
N ASN A 23 1.02 18.09 0.18
CA ASN A 23 1.18 16.92 -0.66
C ASN A 23 2.40 17.09 -1.55
N LEU A 24 3.25 16.08 -1.54
CA LEU A 24 4.37 15.95 -2.47
C LEU A 24 3.85 15.47 -3.85
N ASP A 25 4.44 14.39 -4.37
CA ASP A 25 4.08 13.83 -5.67
C ASP A 25 2.93 12.82 -5.56
N TRP A 26 1.95 12.95 -6.45
CA TRP A 26 0.80 12.04 -6.55
C TRP A 26 1.15 10.85 -7.43
N LYS A 27 1.28 9.69 -6.80
CA LYS A 27 1.63 8.45 -7.49
C LYS A 27 0.41 7.57 -7.67
N TRP A 28 0.16 7.17 -8.92
CA TRP A 28 -0.84 6.15 -9.21
C TRP A 28 -0.37 4.81 -8.63
N ILE A 29 -1.20 4.20 -7.79
CA ILE A 29 -0.82 2.98 -7.08
C ILE A 29 -1.03 1.70 -7.90
N GLY A 30 -1.53 1.82 -9.13
CA GLY A 30 -1.87 0.69 -9.98
C GLY A 30 -3.32 0.25 -9.79
N ASP A 31 -3.60 -0.98 -10.19
CA ASP A 31 -4.95 -1.54 -10.16
C ASP A 31 -5.40 -1.86 -8.74
N VAL A 32 -6.58 -1.35 -8.39
CA VAL A 32 -7.25 -1.54 -7.11
C VAL A 32 -8.65 -2.06 -7.38
N SER A 33 -9.00 -3.26 -6.87
CA SER A 33 -10.34 -3.85 -7.11
C SER A 33 -11.40 -3.38 -6.13
N GLY A 34 -10.99 -2.80 -5.00
CA GLY A 34 -11.89 -2.30 -3.97
C GLY A 34 -11.22 -1.19 -3.19
N LEU A 35 -11.97 -0.10 -3.01
CA LEU A 35 -11.63 1.02 -2.15
C LEU A 35 -12.87 1.32 -1.30
N VAL A 36 -12.74 1.22 0.02
CA VAL A 36 -13.84 1.41 0.97
C VAL A 36 -13.43 2.48 1.97
N VAL A 37 -14.30 3.48 2.15
CA VAL A 37 -14.16 4.50 3.19
C VAL A 37 -15.27 4.30 4.20
N THR A 38 -14.90 4.13 5.46
CA THR A 38 -15.84 3.99 6.56
C THR A 38 -15.70 5.19 7.48
N LEU A 39 -16.82 5.86 7.77
CA LEU A 39 -16.87 6.94 8.75
C LEU A 39 -17.70 6.47 9.94
N ALA A 40 -17.18 6.69 11.14
CA ALA A 40 -17.82 6.35 12.40
C ALA A 40 -17.87 7.57 13.33
N PHE A 41 -18.76 7.51 14.31
CA PHE A 41 -18.83 8.51 15.37
C PHE A 41 -19.10 7.84 16.70
N GLU A 42 -18.55 8.42 17.75
CA GLU A 42 -18.85 8.03 19.11
C GLU A 42 -20.00 8.87 19.64
N GLU A 43 -20.89 8.26 20.44
CA GLU A 43 -22.00 8.96 21.06
C GLU A 43 -22.13 8.64 22.54
N GLN A 44 -22.43 9.68 23.33
CA GLN A 44 -22.88 9.56 24.71
C GLN A 44 -24.38 9.80 24.80
N LYS A 45 -25.06 8.93 25.57
CA LYS A 45 -26.50 8.97 25.78
C LYS A 45 -26.80 9.23 27.25
N ILE A 46 -27.49 10.34 27.53
CA ILE A 46 -28.03 10.59 28.86
C ILE A 46 -29.39 9.90 28.93
N LYS A 47 -29.56 9.05 29.94
CA LYS A 47 -30.82 8.35 30.21
C LYS A 47 -31.44 8.86 31.50
N SER A 48 -32.76 8.90 31.54
CA SER A 48 -33.54 9.21 32.74
C SER A 48 -34.50 8.06 33.04
N SER A 49 -34.66 7.74 34.32
CA SER A 49 -35.60 6.71 34.77
C SER A 49 -36.99 7.31 34.94
N ARG A 50 -38.00 6.70 34.31
CA ARG A 50 -39.42 6.97 34.57
C ARG A 50 -40.17 5.66 34.71
N GLY A 51 -40.77 5.44 35.87
CA GLY A 51 -41.55 4.22 36.13
C GLY A 51 -40.73 2.92 36.07
N GLY A 52 -39.45 2.95 36.49
CA GLY A 52 -38.57 1.79 36.47
C GLY A 52 -37.93 1.47 35.12
N VAL A 53 -38.22 2.25 34.06
CA VAL A 53 -37.64 2.09 32.72
C VAL A 53 -36.73 3.26 32.41
N LEU A 54 -35.56 2.96 31.83
CA LEU A 54 -34.59 3.97 31.39
C LEU A 54 -34.88 4.43 29.96
N TYR A 55 -35.19 5.71 29.80
CA TYR A 55 -35.41 6.34 28.50
C TYR A 55 -34.21 7.23 28.13
N THR A 56 -33.81 7.22 26.85
CA THR A 56 -32.76 8.14 26.36
C THR A 56 -33.36 9.53 26.17
N ILE A 57 -32.87 10.50 26.94
CA ILE A 57 -33.38 11.88 26.91
C ILE A 57 -32.49 12.82 26.11
N LYS A 58 -31.21 12.47 25.93
CA LYS A 58 -30.27 13.26 25.13
C LYS A 58 -29.24 12.32 24.48
N LYS A 59 -28.91 12.60 23.21
CA LYS A 59 -27.78 11.99 22.50
C LYS A 59 -26.80 13.11 22.14
N MET A 60 -25.51 12.86 22.33
CA MET A 60 -24.44 13.80 21.99
C MET A 60 -23.33 13.03 21.28
N LYS A 61 -22.89 13.50 20.12
CA LYS A 61 -21.72 12.94 19.44
C LYS A 61 -20.45 13.47 20.11
N THR A 62 -19.52 12.59 20.47
CA THR A 62 -18.30 12.92 21.22
C THR A 62 -17.02 12.81 20.40
N GLY A 63 -17.07 12.09 19.28
CA GLY A 63 -15.92 11.94 18.39
C GLY A 63 -16.36 11.49 17.01
N TYR A 64 -15.49 11.74 16.03
CA TYR A 64 -15.59 11.20 14.67
C TYR A 64 -14.29 10.45 14.38
N SER A 65 -14.41 9.31 13.72
CA SER A 65 -13.28 8.52 13.24
C SER A 65 -13.59 8.05 11.82
N GLY A 66 -12.55 7.66 11.10
CA GLY A 66 -12.73 7.03 9.81
C GLY A 66 -11.60 6.06 9.52
N THR A 67 -11.88 5.11 8.64
CA THR A 67 -10.90 4.15 8.15
C THR A 67 -11.04 4.00 6.65
N VAL A 68 -9.95 3.60 6.01
CA VAL A 68 -9.90 3.30 4.58
C VAL A 68 -9.35 1.90 4.41
N SER A 69 -9.98 1.09 3.57
CA SER A 69 -9.41 -0.18 3.12
C SER A 69 -9.31 -0.23 1.60
N ALA A 70 -8.24 -0.85 1.11
CA ALA A 70 -8.00 -0.99 -0.32
C ALA A 70 -7.38 -2.35 -0.66
N LYS A 71 -7.73 -2.89 -1.85
CA LYS A 71 -7.23 -4.17 -2.38
C LYS A 71 -6.37 -3.95 -3.62
N TRP A 72 -5.06 -4.10 -3.46
CA TRP A 72 -4.03 -3.75 -4.43
C TRP A 72 -3.60 -4.98 -5.23
N PHE A 73 -3.53 -4.88 -6.55
CA PHE A 73 -2.96 -5.93 -7.41
C PHE A 73 -1.55 -5.63 -7.88
N ASN A 74 -1.13 -4.37 -7.82
CA ASN A 74 0.17 -3.96 -8.35
C ASN A 74 1.31 -4.24 -7.37
N PHE A 75 2.11 -5.27 -7.68
CA PHE A 75 3.31 -5.70 -6.96
C PHE A 75 4.55 -4.92 -7.43
N SER A 76 4.63 -3.62 -7.11
CA SER A 76 5.82 -2.80 -7.36
C SER A 76 6.63 -2.58 -6.09
N ASP A 77 7.94 -2.37 -6.22
CA ASP A 77 8.83 -2.03 -5.10
C ASP A 77 8.40 -0.75 -4.37
N SER A 78 7.96 0.26 -5.12
CA SER A 78 7.36 1.49 -4.58
C SER A 78 6.14 1.20 -3.72
N ASN A 79 5.18 0.42 -4.22
CA ASN A 79 3.97 0.09 -3.46
C ASN A 79 4.30 -0.76 -2.22
N LEU A 80 5.18 -1.75 -2.37
CA LEU A 80 5.62 -2.57 -1.24
C LEU A 80 6.31 -1.73 -0.17
N SER A 81 7.11 -0.73 -0.54
CA SER A 81 7.74 0.16 0.44
C SER A 81 6.72 0.99 1.23
N VAL A 82 5.61 1.37 0.59
CA VAL A 82 4.50 2.10 1.24
C VAL A 82 3.73 1.16 2.18
N LEU A 83 3.36 -0.01 1.70
CA LEU A 83 2.54 -0.97 2.46
C LEU A 83 3.29 -1.63 3.63
N LEU A 84 4.62 -1.81 3.50
CA LEU A 84 5.47 -2.41 4.53
C LEU A 84 6.09 -1.38 5.47
N ASP A 85 5.68 -0.11 5.35
CA ASP A 85 6.25 1.04 6.05
C ASP A 85 7.79 1.02 6.06
N SER A 86 8.36 1.09 4.86
CA SER A 86 9.77 0.80 4.62
C SER A 86 10.34 1.69 3.51
N GLU A 87 11.63 1.54 3.26
CA GLU A 87 12.33 2.14 2.14
C GLU A 87 13.06 1.06 1.35
N THR A 88 13.02 1.18 0.03
CA THR A 88 13.73 0.28 -0.86
C THR A 88 15.24 0.44 -0.66
N GLY A 89 15.89 -0.62 -0.21
CA GLY A 89 17.34 -0.70 -0.07
C GLY A 89 17.99 -1.35 -1.28
N THR A 90 19.10 -0.79 -1.75
CA THR A 90 19.96 -1.44 -2.75
C THR A 90 21.16 -2.06 -2.05
N GLN A 91 21.32 -3.37 -2.19
CA GLN A 91 22.55 -4.05 -1.81
C GLN A 91 23.51 -4.03 -3.00
N PHE A 92 24.72 -3.50 -2.79
CA PHE A 92 25.77 -3.48 -3.82
C PHE A 92 26.45 -4.86 -3.94
N PRO A 93 27.12 -5.15 -5.07
CA PRO A 93 27.92 -6.36 -5.21
C PRO A 93 29.06 -6.40 -4.19
N GLY A 94 29.46 -7.60 -3.77
CA GLY A 94 30.49 -7.77 -2.76
C GLY A 94 31.07 -9.17 -2.74
N ILE A 95 32.24 -9.28 -2.10
CA ILE A 95 32.95 -10.54 -1.85
C ILE A 95 32.81 -10.85 -0.36
N ILE A 96 32.40 -12.07 -0.05
CA ILE A 96 32.33 -12.60 1.32
C ILE A 96 33.37 -13.70 1.44
N ASP A 97 34.35 -13.48 2.30
CA ASP A 97 35.40 -14.44 2.57
C ASP A 97 35.14 -15.19 3.88
N HIS A 98 35.36 -16.51 3.86
CA HIS A 98 35.36 -17.36 5.05
C HIS A 98 34.08 -17.29 5.91
N TYR A 99 32.91 -17.19 5.28
CA TYR A 99 31.63 -17.27 6.00
C TYR A 99 31.47 -18.65 6.64
N GLU A 100 31.29 -18.67 7.96
CA GLU A 100 31.14 -19.91 8.72
C GLU A 100 29.70 -20.42 8.62
N LEU A 101 29.54 -21.64 8.11
CA LEU A 101 28.27 -22.34 8.08
C LEU A 101 27.95 -22.98 9.44
N PRO A 102 26.66 -23.23 9.75
CA PRO A 102 26.27 -23.99 10.93
C PRO A 102 26.97 -25.36 11.01
N SER A 103 27.25 -25.82 12.23
CA SER A 103 27.74 -27.18 12.47
C SER A 103 26.68 -28.25 12.19
N GLY A 104 27.09 -29.50 12.00
CA GLY A 104 26.20 -30.64 11.78
C GLY A 104 25.81 -30.87 10.32
N ILE A 105 26.64 -30.42 9.37
CA ILE A 105 26.38 -30.59 7.92
C ILE A 105 26.50 -32.08 7.56
N THR A 106 25.48 -32.61 6.91
CA THR A 106 25.43 -34.00 6.43
C THR A 106 25.04 -34.05 4.96
N ALA A 107 25.38 -35.15 4.28
CA ALA A 107 24.93 -35.41 2.92
C ALA A 107 23.40 -35.26 2.80
N GLY A 108 22.95 -34.52 1.79
CA GLY A 108 21.55 -34.20 1.51
C GLY A 108 21.04 -32.89 2.13
N CYS A 109 21.79 -32.26 3.05
CA CYS A 109 21.33 -31.01 3.66
C CYS A 109 21.42 -29.82 2.70
N ARG A 110 20.47 -28.88 2.81
CA ARG A 110 20.49 -27.60 2.08
C ARG A 110 20.62 -26.44 3.06
N LEU A 111 21.61 -25.59 2.85
CA LEU A 111 21.85 -24.38 3.64
C LEU A 111 21.74 -23.14 2.77
N CYS A 112 21.14 -22.08 3.30
CA CYS A 112 21.01 -20.79 2.62
C CYS A 112 22.08 -19.82 3.13
N LEU A 113 22.73 -19.14 2.21
CA LEU A 113 23.63 -18.03 2.50
C LEU A 113 22.82 -16.75 2.73
N PRO A 114 23.36 -15.77 3.46
CA PRO A 114 22.71 -14.48 3.68
C PRO A 114 22.36 -13.73 2.38
N HIS A 115 23.09 -14.00 1.29
CA HIS A 115 22.97 -13.28 0.03
C HIS A 115 22.47 -14.18 -1.10
N GLN A 116 21.64 -13.62 -1.98
CA GLN A 116 21.13 -14.25 -3.21
C GLN A 116 22.00 -13.83 -4.41
N ARG A 117 21.77 -14.45 -5.57
CA ARG A 117 22.50 -14.14 -6.81
C ARG A 117 24.01 -14.22 -6.63
N ILE A 118 24.47 -15.37 -6.15
CA ILE A 118 25.87 -15.63 -5.82
C ILE A 118 26.63 -16.28 -6.96
N TRP A 119 27.95 -16.08 -7.00
CA TRP A 119 28.87 -16.80 -7.88
C TRP A 119 30.22 -17.01 -7.18
N SER A 120 31.17 -17.68 -7.86
CA SER A 120 32.49 -18.01 -7.32
C SER A 120 32.44 -18.71 -5.94
N VAL A 121 31.51 -19.63 -5.73
CA VAL A 121 31.35 -20.29 -4.42
C VAL A 121 32.43 -21.34 -4.22
N VAL A 122 33.31 -21.12 -3.26
CA VAL A 122 34.42 -22.01 -2.92
C VAL A 122 34.29 -22.49 -1.49
N ILE A 123 34.29 -23.80 -1.30
CA ILE A 123 34.39 -24.45 0.01
C ILE A 123 35.72 -25.22 0.06
N PRO A 124 36.68 -24.83 0.92
CA PRO A 124 37.96 -25.53 1.02
C PRO A 124 37.78 -27.02 1.34
N GLY A 125 38.45 -27.87 0.56
CA GLY A 125 38.43 -29.33 0.74
C GLY A 125 37.23 -30.04 0.12
N LEU A 126 36.28 -29.33 -0.49
CA LEU A 126 35.16 -29.89 -1.24
C LEU A 126 35.18 -29.41 -2.70
N ARG A 127 34.68 -30.23 -3.61
CA ARG A 127 34.55 -29.90 -5.03
C ARG A 127 33.12 -29.58 -5.39
N GLN A 128 32.91 -28.45 -6.06
CA GLN A 128 31.62 -28.10 -6.61
C GLN A 128 31.17 -29.16 -7.64
N ASP A 129 29.87 -29.43 -7.65
CA ASP A 129 29.16 -30.42 -8.49
C ASP A 129 29.44 -31.90 -8.15
N GLU A 130 30.53 -32.20 -7.44
CA GLU A 130 30.81 -33.52 -6.85
C GLU A 130 30.30 -33.61 -5.40
N ASP A 131 30.81 -32.75 -4.52
CA ASP A 131 30.53 -32.76 -3.07
C ASP A 131 29.35 -31.87 -2.68
N TYR A 132 29.08 -30.82 -3.45
CA TYR A 132 27.98 -29.90 -3.22
C TYR A 132 27.50 -29.26 -4.52
N THR A 133 26.26 -28.78 -4.53
CA THR A 133 25.70 -27.98 -5.62
C THR A 133 25.28 -26.62 -5.13
N VAL A 134 25.37 -25.63 -6.01
CA VAL A 134 25.09 -24.23 -5.70
C VAL A 134 23.89 -23.77 -6.51
N ASP A 135 22.86 -23.39 -5.79
CA ASP A 135 21.73 -22.63 -6.32
C ASP A 135 22.09 -21.14 -6.30
N ARG A 136 22.69 -20.69 -7.40
CA ARG A 136 23.20 -19.32 -7.54
C ARG A 136 22.12 -18.27 -7.37
N LEU A 137 20.89 -18.55 -7.81
CA LEU A 137 19.79 -17.60 -7.75
C LEU A 137 19.36 -17.36 -6.29
N TRP A 138 19.08 -18.44 -5.58
CA TRP A 138 18.55 -18.39 -4.21
C TRP A 138 19.65 -18.25 -3.15
N GLY A 139 20.91 -18.35 -3.55
CA GLY A 139 22.03 -18.29 -2.63
C GLY A 139 22.10 -19.52 -1.72
N ALA A 140 21.78 -20.71 -2.24
CA ALA A 140 21.71 -21.92 -1.44
C ALA A 140 22.73 -22.96 -1.87
N ILE A 141 23.20 -23.77 -0.92
CA ILE A 141 24.17 -24.84 -1.12
C ILE A 141 23.53 -26.14 -0.66
N THR A 142 23.47 -27.13 -1.54
CA THR A 142 23.04 -28.49 -1.21
C THR A 142 24.26 -29.41 -1.18
N PHE A 143 24.56 -29.96 -0.01
CA PHE A 143 25.67 -30.89 0.18
C PHE A 143 25.27 -32.27 -0.31
N ARG A 144 26.10 -32.88 -1.17
CA ARG A 144 25.96 -34.26 -1.65
C ARG A 144 26.74 -35.23 -0.77
N THR A 145 27.87 -34.80 -0.23
CA THR A 145 28.73 -35.56 0.68
C THR A 145 28.81 -34.87 2.06
N THR A 146 29.06 -35.66 3.11
CA THR A 146 29.27 -35.13 4.46
C THR A 146 30.70 -34.58 4.55
N PRO A 147 30.90 -33.28 4.86
CA PRO A 147 32.24 -32.72 5.00
C PRO A 147 32.99 -33.38 6.15
N SER A 148 34.25 -33.76 5.91
CA SER A 148 35.12 -34.39 6.91
C SER A 148 35.63 -33.43 7.98
N ALA A 149 35.63 -32.12 7.69
CA ALA A 149 36.01 -31.05 8.61
C ALA A 149 34.84 -30.09 8.83
N GLN A 150 34.55 -29.74 10.09
CA GLN A 150 33.53 -28.78 10.49
C GLN A 150 34.05 -27.85 11.60
N PRO A 151 33.59 -26.58 11.69
CA PRO A 151 32.59 -25.94 10.82
C PRO A 151 33.13 -25.66 9.42
N VAL A 152 32.25 -25.74 8.43
CA VAL A 152 32.60 -25.47 7.03
C VAL A 152 32.66 -23.97 6.79
N LYS A 153 33.73 -23.50 6.15
CA LYS A 153 33.88 -22.11 5.71
C LYS A 153 33.61 -22.01 4.22
N VAL A 154 32.85 -21.02 3.81
CA VAL A 154 32.54 -20.76 2.40
C VAL A 154 32.93 -19.33 2.02
N SER A 155 33.62 -19.20 0.90
CA SER A 155 33.84 -17.90 0.26
C SER A 155 32.96 -17.81 -0.99
N TYR A 156 32.38 -16.65 -1.23
CA TYR A 156 31.51 -16.42 -2.38
C TYR A 156 31.39 -14.93 -2.71
N GLU A 157 30.97 -14.65 -3.94
CA GLU A 157 30.64 -13.31 -4.40
C GLU A 157 29.12 -13.19 -4.59
N HIS A 158 28.56 -11.99 -4.44
CA HIS A 158 27.13 -11.75 -4.66
C HIS A 158 26.86 -10.52 -5.53
N ALA A 159 25.75 -10.57 -6.27
CA ALA A 159 25.33 -9.50 -7.16
C ALA A 159 24.66 -8.34 -6.40
N ARG A 160 24.39 -7.28 -7.14
CA ARG A 160 23.43 -6.26 -6.71
C ARG A 160 22.03 -6.87 -6.58
N LYS A 161 21.30 -6.49 -5.54
CA LYS A 161 19.86 -6.75 -5.42
C LYS A 161 19.13 -5.57 -4.79
N THR A 162 17.87 -5.41 -5.19
CA THR A 162 16.93 -4.52 -4.54
C THR A 162 16.17 -5.31 -3.49
N ALA A 163 16.02 -4.75 -2.29
CA ALA A 163 15.28 -5.35 -1.20
C ALA A 163 14.34 -4.31 -0.58
N VAL A 164 13.14 -4.73 -0.23
CA VAL A 164 12.22 -3.94 0.60
C VAL A 164 12.15 -4.64 1.95
N PRO A 165 12.81 -4.09 2.99
CA PRO A 165 12.71 -4.65 4.33
C PRO A 165 11.28 -4.63 4.86
N LEU A 166 10.96 -5.58 5.73
CA LEU A 166 9.64 -5.64 6.38
C LEU A 166 9.65 -4.75 7.64
N LEU A 167 8.69 -3.84 7.76
CA LEU A 167 8.36 -3.09 8.98
C LEU A 167 9.55 -2.35 9.62
N ILE A 168 10.09 -1.36 8.91
CA ILE A 168 11.05 -0.41 9.47
C ILE A 168 10.28 0.86 9.84
N ASN A 169 9.46 0.74 10.89
CA ASN A 169 8.53 1.77 11.42
C ASN A 169 9.00 3.22 11.17
N LYS A 170 8.49 3.81 10.09
CA LYS A 170 8.63 5.22 9.76
C LYS A 170 7.22 5.73 9.56
N LYS A 171 6.50 6.04 10.64
CA LYS A 171 5.12 6.58 10.59
C LYS A 171 4.99 7.68 9.52
N LYS A 172 4.53 7.30 8.33
CA LYS A 172 4.32 8.17 7.17
C LYS A 172 2.83 8.46 7.07
N GLU A 173 2.53 9.71 6.77
CA GLU A 173 1.16 10.15 6.51
C GLU A 173 1.01 10.41 5.02
N PHE A 174 -0.15 10.04 4.47
CA PHE A 174 -0.45 10.17 3.06
C PHE A 174 -1.75 10.95 2.85
N SER A 175 -1.92 11.50 1.65
CA SER A 175 -3.21 11.86 1.10
C SER A 175 -3.62 10.82 0.07
N LEU A 176 -4.93 10.57 -0.04
CA LEU A 176 -5.49 9.68 -1.04
C LEU A 176 -6.43 10.45 -1.96
N ARG A 177 -6.34 10.15 -3.25
CA ARG A 177 -7.20 10.70 -4.27
C ARG A 177 -7.72 9.58 -5.16
N TYR A 178 -9.03 9.50 -5.32
CA TYR A 178 -9.68 8.63 -6.28
C TYR A 178 -10.29 9.48 -7.39
N GLU A 179 -9.84 9.24 -8.61
CA GLU A 179 -10.34 9.89 -9.83
C GLU A 179 -11.15 8.86 -10.61
N GLY A 180 -12.47 8.99 -10.55
CA GLY A 180 -13.38 8.00 -11.09
C GLY A 180 -14.46 8.54 -12.01
N VAL A 181 -15.13 7.59 -12.63
CA VAL A 181 -16.29 7.78 -13.49
C VAL A 181 -17.43 6.95 -12.92
N ASN A 182 -18.59 7.56 -12.73
CA ASN A 182 -19.81 6.83 -12.38
C ASN A 182 -20.48 6.31 -13.66
N LEU A 183 -20.28 5.02 -13.95
CA LEU A 183 -20.81 4.36 -15.14
C LEU A 183 -22.34 4.19 -15.10
N ALA A 184 -22.95 4.24 -13.91
CA ALA A 184 -24.41 4.14 -13.78
C ALA A 184 -25.12 5.45 -14.16
N GLU A 185 -24.42 6.59 -14.17
CA GLU A 185 -25.02 7.93 -14.30
C GLU A 185 -24.28 8.80 -15.32
N LYS A 186 -24.46 8.46 -16.61
CA LYS A 186 -23.94 9.20 -17.77
C LYS A 186 -22.42 9.45 -17.72
N ASN A 187 -21.66 8.54 -17.11
CA ASN A 187 -20.21 8.67 -16.97
C ASN A 187 -19.78 9.98 -16.30
N SER A 188 -20.53 10.49 -15.33
CA SER A 188 -20.12 11.70 -14.62
C SER A 188 -18.86 11.47 -13.80
N PHE A 189 -17.97 12.46 -13.77
CA PHE A 189 -16.73 12.37 -13.01
C PHE A 189 -17.00 12.50 -11.51
N VAL A 190 -16.32 11.64 -10.75
CA VAL A 190 -16.36 11.61 -9.30
C VAL A 190 -14.93 11.65 -8.78
N LEU A 191 -14.65 12.65 -7.97
CA LEU A 191 -13.38 12.83 -7.29
C LEU A 191 -13.61 12.64 -5.79
N LEU A 192 -12.92 11.67 -5.19
CA LEU A 192 -12.81 11.56 -3.74
C LEU A 192 -11.41 11.99 -3.34
N GLU A 193 -11.32 12.92 -2.38
CA GLU A 193 -10.07 13.36 -1.78
C GLU A 193 -10.11 13.12 -0.28
N LEU A 194 -9.17 12.34 0.22
CA LEU A 194 -8.93 12.15 1.65
C LEU A 194 -7.63 12.84 2.01
N TYR A 195 -7.70 13.77 2.95
CA TYR A 195 -6.57 14.65 3.19
C TYR A 195 -5.47 13.94 3.96
N ARG A 196 -5.77 13.18 5.01
CA ARG A 196 -4.73 12.63 5.88
C ARG A 196 -5.06 11.21 6.28
N ILE A 197 -4.27 10.26 5.80
CA ILE A 197 -4.36 8.86 6.17
C ILE A 197 -3.03 8.34 6.69
N THR A 198 -3.09 7.39 7.61
CA THR A 198 -1.90 6.66 8.10
C THR A 198 -2.14 5.19 7.85
N LEU A 199 -1.29 4.57 7.02
CA LEU A 199 -1.39 3.15 6.72
C LEU A 199 -1.00 2.33 7.95
N GLU A 200 -1.81 1.31 8.23
CA GLU A 200 -1.48 0.27 9.17
C GLU A 200 -0.59 -0.79 8.50
N SER A 201 0.15 -1.54 9.33
CA SER A 201 0.88 -2.71 8.86
C SER A 201 -0.05 -3.70 8.17
N ILE A 202 0.37 -4.25 7.03
CA ILE A 202 -0.36 -5.33 6.36
C ILE A 202 -0.59 -6.48 7.35
N SER A 203 -1.85 -6.85 7.54
CA SER A 203 -2.26 -7.95 8.42
C SER A 203 -2.06 -9.32 7.78
N GLU A 204 -2.26 -9.43 6.46
CA GLU A 204 -2.12 -10.68 5.70
C GLU A 204 -1.55 -10.44 4.31
N TRP A 205 -0.58 -11.28 3.90
CA TRP A 205 -0.01 -11.27 2.55
C TRP A 205 0.13 -12.69 1.99
N VAL A 206 -0.68 -12.98 0.97
CA VAL A 206 -0.77 -14.31 0.36
C VAL A 206 0.22 -14.45 -0.82
N PHE A 207 1.31 -15.19 -0.60
CA PHE A 207 2.32 -15.47 -1.63
C PHE A 207 2.01 -16.71 -2.49
N ILE A 208 1.23 -17.66 -1.97
CA ILE A 208 0.85 -18.90 -2.66
C ILE A 208 -0.67 -19.03 -2.53
N ASN A 209 -1.36 -19.19 -3.66
CA ASN A 209 -2.81 -19.31 -3.72
C ASN A 209 -3.25 -20.55 -4.52
N ASP A 210 -4.55 -20.82 -4.55
CA ASP A 210 -5.16 -21.99 -5.20
C ASP A 210 -5.34 -21.83 -6.73
N GLY A 211 -4.93 -20.70 -7.31
CA GLY A 211 -5.03 -20.39 -8.73
C GLY A 211 -6.39 -19.86 -9.20
N ASN A 212 -7.39 -19.71 -8.32
CA ASN A 212 -8.74 -19.28 -8.70
C ASN A 212 -8.89 -17.74 -8.80
N ALA A 213 -7.93 -16.99 -8.26
CA ALA A 213 -7.87 -15.54 -8.35
C ALA A 213 -6.42 -15.04 -8.35
N LEU A 214 -6.20 -13.84 -8.90
CA LEU A 214 -4.92 -13.15 -8.73
C LEU A 214 -4.74 -12.80 -7.25
N SER A 215 -3.51 -12.93 -6.72
CA SER A 215 -3.20 -12.46 -5.38
C SER A 215 -3.31 -10.94 -5.30
N SER A 216 -3.91 -10.45 -4.23
CA SER A 216 -3.96 -9.04 -3.88
C SER A 216 -3.35 -8.80 -2.51
N ILE A 217 -2.93 -7.57 -2.25
CA ILE A 217 -2.52 -7.11 -0.93
C ILE A 217 -3.62 -6.20 -0.39
N GLU A 218 -4.16 -6.53 0.77
CA GLU A 218 -5.15 -5.70 1.45
C GLU A 218 -4.44 -4.75 2.43
N SER A 219 -4.80 -3.47 2.37
CA SER A 219 -4.27 -2.44 3.24
C SER A 219 -5.38 -1.79 4.05
N HIS A 220 -5.09 -1.46 5.29
CA HIS A 220 -5.94 -0.63 6.14
C HIS A 220 -5.22 0.68 6.47
N ALA A 221 -5.99 1.76 6.60
CA ALA A 221 -5.48 3.05 7.02
C ALA A 221 -6.47 3.75 7.95
N ASP A 222 -5.94 4.46 8.93
CA ASP A 222 -6.70 5.40 9.74
C ASP A 222 -6.88 6.70 8.97
N LEU A 223 -8.11 7.23 8.96
CA LEU A 223 -8.43 8.54 8.40
C LEU A 223 -8.36 9.58 9.51
N LEU A 224 -7.37 10.46 9.43
CA LEU A 224 -7.09 11.49 10.40
C LEU A 224 -7.62 12.84 9.92
N ILE A 225 -7.87 13.75 10.86
CA ILE A 225 -8.24 15.11 10.52
C ILE A 225 -7.03 15.91 10.03
N ASP A 226 -7.27 16.71 9.00
CA ASP A 226 -6.39 17.79 8.58
C ASP A 226 -6.83 19.07 9.29
N GLN A 227 -6.06 19.47 10.30
CA GLN A 227 -6.37 20.66 11.12
C GLN A 227 -6.39 21.95 10.30
N GLY A 228 -5.61 22.03 9.21
CA GLY A 228 -5.58 23.21 8.35
C GLY A 228 -6.85 23.40 7.54
N LYS A 229 -7.63 22.34 7.33
CA LYS A 229 -8.89 22.35 6.54
C LYS A 229 -10.15 22.17 7.39
N ALA A 230 -10.00 21.88 8.68
CA ALA A 230 -11.08 21.48 9.57
C ALA A 230 -12.22 22.51 9.73
N SER A 231 -11.94 23.80 9.53
CA SER A 231 -12.93 24.88 9.65
C SER A 231 -13.59 25.27 8.33
N ASP A 232 -13.17 24.70 7.19
CA ASP A 232 -13.72 25.04 5.89
C ASP A 232 -15.01 24.23 5.61
N PRO A 233 -16.13 24.91 5.30
CA PRO A 233 -17.42 24.25 5.11
C PRO A 233 -17.51 23.42 3.83
N PHE A 234 -16.65 23.65 2.84
CA PHE A 234 -16.61 22.89 1.59
C PHE A 234 -15.65 21.71 1.67
N PHE A 235 -14.48 21.88 2.28
CA PHE A 235 -13.47 20.83 2.32
C PHE A 235 -13.73 19.77 3.39
N GLY A 236 -14.30 20.15 4.53
CA GLY A 236 -14.44 19.27 5.70
C GLY A 236 -13.10 18.84 6.32
N PRO A 237 -13.10 18.25 7.52
CA PRO A 237 -11.85 17.91 8.24
C PRO A 237 -11.13 16.66 7.72
N PHE A 238 -11.84 15.75 7.05
CA PHE A 238 -11.29 14.46 6.61
C PHE A 238 -11.02 14.40 5.10
N GLY A 239 -11.82 15.12 4.32
CA GLY A 239 -11.88 14.92 2.88
C GLY A 239 -13.21 15.39 2.30
N GLN A 240 -13.30 15.35 0.97
CA GLN A 240 -14.50 15.72 0.23
C GLN A 240 -14.75 14.77 -0.94
N VAL A 241 -16.00 14.74 -1.38
CA VAL A 241 -16.39 14.11 -2.65
C VAL A 241 -16.92 15.20 -3.57
N SER A 242 -16.31 15.34 -4.74
CA SER A 242 -16.73 16.26 -5.78
C SER A 242 -17.31 15.48 -6.97
N ILE A 243 -18.45 15.94 -7.47
CA ILE A 243 -19.09 15.38 -8.67
C ILE A 243 -19.19 16.52 -9.67
N PHE A 244 -18.63 16.33 -10.85
CA PHE A 244 -18.61 17.36 -11.88
C PHE A 244 -18.71 16.75 -13.29
N GLU A 245 -19.05 17.60 -14.25
CA GLU A 245 -19.08 17.27 -15.67
C GLU A 245 -17.82 17.79 -16.34
N ASP A 246 -17.49 17.24 -17.51
CA ASP A 246 -16.36 17.76 -18.30
C ASP A 246 -16.63 19.22 -18.69
N LEU A 247 -15.57 20.01 -18.77
CA LEU A 247 -15.61 21.37 -19.28
C LEU A 247 -15.60 21.34 -20.82
N SER A 248 -16.60 20.69 -21.43
CA SER A 248 -16.74 20.72 -22.89
C SER A 248 -17.14 22.13 -23.34
N GLY A 249 -16.30 22.81 -24.13
CA GLY A 249 -16.59 24.11 -24.74
C GLY A 249 -16.19 25.36 -23.95
N LEU A 250 -15.55 25.23 -22.79
CA LEU A 250 -15.05 26.37 -22.01
C LEU A 250 -13.61 26.68 -22.38
N THR A 251 -13.40 27.71 -23.22
CA THR A 251 -12.07 28.30 -23.39
C THR A 251 -11.81 29.30 -22.25
N HIS A 252 -10.54 29.47 -21.87
CA HIS A 252 -10.05 30.36 -20.80
C HIS A 252 -10.61 31.79 -20.82
N ASN A 253 -11.25 32.21 -21.92
CA ASN A 253 -11.81 33.55 -22.09
C ASN A 253 -13.30 33.69 -21.71
N GLY A 254 -13.89 32.71 -21.01
CA GLY A 254 -15.25 32.84 -20.46
C GLY A 254 -16.37 33.01 -21.49
N SER A 255 -16.10 32.69 -22.76
CA SER A 255 -17.14 32.66 -23.79
C SER A 255 -17.71 31.25 -23.86
N PHE A 256 -19.01 31.13 -23.54
CA PHE A 256 -19.78 29.95 -23.92
C PHE A 256 -19.77 29.88 -25.45
N SER A 257 -19.36 28.74 -26.02
CA SER A 257 -19.66 28.43 -27.41
C SER A 257 -21.18 28.35 -27.55
N HIS A 258 -21.77 29.46 -27.97
CA HIS A 258 -23.20 29.58 -28.26
C HIS A 258 -23.53 28.66 -29.44
N ASP A 259 -24.24 27.57 -29.19
CA ASP A 259 -24.67 26.60 -30.21
C ASP A 259 -25.96 27.02 -30.94
N GLY A 260 -26.42 28.25 -30.71
CA GLY A 260 -27.59 28.83 -31.38
C GLY A 260 -28.93 28.17 -31.05
N LYS A 261 -29.01 27.23 -30.09
CA LYS A 261 -30.26 26.50 -29.81
C LYS A 261 -31.08 27.01 -28.63
N HIS A 262 -30.54 27.91 -27.81
CA HIS A 262 -31.24 28.44 -26.65
C HIS A 262 -31.14 29.97 -26.59
N GLU A 263 -32.28 30.64 -26.77
CA GLU A 263 -32.44 32.08 -26.57
C GLU A 263 -32.57 32.41 -25.08
N HIS A 264 -31.50 32.97 -24.47
CA HIS A 264 -31.47 33.86 -23.28
C HIS A 264 -32.10 33.35 -21.94
N LYS A 265 -31.71 33.79 -20.73
CA LYS A 265 -30.73 34.76 -20.18
C LYS A 265 -30.63 34.50 -18.66
N GLY A 266 -29.47 34.80 -18.06
CA GLY A 266 -29.35 35.14 -16.64
C GLY A 266 -28.84 34.02 -15.75
#